data_AF-A0A8I1DSK7-F1
#
_entry.id   AF-A0A8I1DSK7-F1
#
_cell.length_a   1.000
_cell.length_b   1.000
_cell.length_c   1.000
_cell.angle_alpha   90.00
_cell.angle_beta   90.00
_cell.angle_gamma   90.00
#
_symmetry.space_group_name_H-M   'P 1'
#
loop_
_entity.id
_entity.type
_entity.pdbx_description
1 polymer ?
#
loop_
_entity_poly.entity_id
_entity_poly.type
_entity_poly.pdbx_seq_one_letter_code
_entity_poly.pdbx_strand_id
1 'polypeptide(L)'
;MMRLLLFAALTMTIGACSKYKDEKWTALQNMPAFAEPNDDRTQPVFTVRKGESCVPLTDRVAKIYAYTEVHCESGTGWVLDDAFDKRRGK
;
A
#
# COMPACT_ATOMS: atom_id res chain seq x y z
N MET A 1 -4.53 -10.81 -43.20
CA MET A 1 -5.38 -10.30 -42.09
C MET A 1 -5.43 -11.31 -40.96
N MET A 2 -4.44 -11.33 -40.06
CA MET A 2 -4.40 -12.22 -38.88
C MET A 2 -3.43 -11.72 -37.79
N ARG A 3 -2.41 -10.93 -38.16
CA ARG A 3 -1.35 -10.46 -37.25
C ARG A 3 -1.75 -9.39 -36.23
N LEU A 4 -2.88 -8.69 -36.43
CA LEU A 4 -3.31 -7.61 -35.53
C LEU A 4 -4.10 -8.09 -34.30
N LEU A 5 -4.55 -9.36 -34.27
CA LEU A 5 -5.35 -9.89 -33.17
C LEU A 5 -4.51 -10.34 -31.96
N LEU A 6 -3.20 -10.49 -32.11
CA LEU A 6 -2.30 -10.96 -31.04
C LEU A 6 -1.92 -9.87 -30.02
N PHE A 7 -2.03 -8.59 -30.38
CA PHE A 7 -1.64 -7.49 -29.49
C PHE A 7 -2.73 -7.10 -28.49
N ALA A 8 -3.98 -7.51 -28.70
CA ALA A 8 -5.10 -7.18 -27.81
C ALA A 8 -5.20 -8.10 -26.58
N ALA A 9 -4.52 -9.25 -26.58
CA ALA A 9 -4.66 -10.25 -25.53
C ALA A 9 -3.70 -10.05 -24.33
N LEU A 10 -2.69 -9.19 -24.43
CA LEU A 10 -1.61 -9.12 -23.43
C LEU A 10 -1.78 -8.03 -22.36
N THR A 11 -2.75 -7.13 -22.49
CA THR A 11 -2.90 -5.99 -21.56
C THR A 11 -3.78 -6.25 -20.34
N MET A 12 -4.42 -7.43 -20.23
CA MET A 12 -5.39 -7.73 -19.17
C MET A 12 -4.81 -8.41 -17.91
N THR A 13 -3.49 -8.60 -17.78
CA THR A 13 -2.93 -9.42 -16.68
C THR A 13 -2.36 -8.64 -15.49
N ILE A 14 -2.35 -7.30 -15.49
CA ILE A 14 -1.72 -6.51 -14.40
C ILE A 14 -2.69 -6.07 -13.30
N GLY A 15 -3.88 -6.69 -13.23
CA GLY A 15 -4.82 -6.52 -12.13
C GLY A 15 -4.71 -7.65 -11.10
N ALA A 16 -3.49 -8.07 -10.75
CA ALA A 16 -3.26 -9.07 -9.71
C ALA A 16 -3.98 -8.62 -8.43
N CYS A 17 -4.71 -9.56 -7.83
CA CYS A 17 -5.73 -9.41 -6.77
C CYS A 17 -5.29 -8.63 -5.52
N SER A 18 -4.99 -7.34 -5.61
CA SER A 18 -4.96 -6.49 -4.42
C SER A 18 -6.39 -6.35 -3.91
N LYS A 19 -6.61 -6.67 -2.63
CA LYS A 19 -7.90 -6.48 -1.97
C LYS A 19 -8.30 -5.00 -1.85
N TYR A 20 -7.34 -4.10 -2.03
CA TYR A 20 -7.47 -2.67 -1.83
C TYR A 20 -7.77 -1.87 -3.12
N LYS A 21 -8.55 -2.45 -4.04
CA LYS A 21 -8.91 -1.75 -5.28
C LYS A 21 -9.58 -0.42 -4.98
N ASP A 22 -9.06 0.62 -5.61
CA ASP A 22 -9.53 2.01 -5.53
C ASP A 22 -9.53 2.59 -4.11
N GLU A 23 -8.77 2.01 -3.17
CA GLU A 23 -8.63 2.57 -1.83
C GLU A 23 -7.57 3.67 -1.79
N LYS A 24 -7.91 4.75 -1.08
CA LYS A 24 -7.00 5.85 -0.78
C LYS A 24 -7.10 6.18 0.70
N TRP A 25 -5.97 6.13 1.38
CA TRP A 25 -5.88 6.36 2.81
C TRP A 25 -5.27 7.73 3.09
N THR A 26 -5.71 8.38 4.15
CA THR A 26 -5.15 9.65 4.62
C THR A 26 -4.65 9.49 6.05
N ALA A 27 -3.38 9.79 6.29
CA ALA A 27 -2.77 9.66 7.61
C ALA A 27 -3.37 10.67 8.60
N LEU A 28 -3.83 10.20 9.75
CA LEU A 28 -4.42 11.02 10.81
C LEU A 28 -3.37 11.63 11.75
N GLN A 29 -2.18 11.03 11.81
CA GLN A 29 -1.04 11.48 12.59
C GLN A 29 0.28 11.10 11.90
N ASN A 30 1.40 11.62 12.41
CA ASN A 30 2.72 11.16 11.99
C ASN A 30 2.95 9.74 12.50
N MET A 31 3.47 8.85 11.65
CA MET A 31 3.78 7.47 12.02
C MET A 31 4.98 6.93 11.27
N PRO A 32 5.74 6.00 11.87
CA PRO A 32 6.87 5.37 11.22
C PRO A 32 6.42 4.37 10.16
N ALA A 33 7.18 4.30 9.07
CA ALA A 33 7.12 3.21 8.10
C ALA A 33 8.44 2.42 8.14
N PHE A 34 8.35 1.11 7.97
CA PHE A 34 9.45 0.15 8.14
C PHE A 34 9.77 -0.59 6.85
N ALA A 35 11.00 -1.12 6.72
CA ALA A 35 11.41 -1.90 5.56
C ALA A 35 10.69 -3.25 5.51
N GLU A 36 10.45 -3.85 6.69
CA GLU A 36 9.77 -5.14 6.82
C GLU A 36 8.67 -5.13 7.92
N PRO A 37 7.70 -6.06 7.84
CA PRO A 37 6.75 -6.28 8.93
C PRO A 37 7.46 -6.69 10.22
N ASN A 38 7.13 -6.01 11.33
CA ASN A 38 7.74 -6.28 12.64
C ASN A 38 9.29 -6.11 12.65
N ASP A 39 9.81 -5.24 11.80
CA ASP A 39 11.19 -4.76 11.86
C ASP A 39 11.48 -4.00 13.18
N ASP A 40 12.75 -3.66 13.41
CA ASP A 40 13.18 -2.84 14.54
C ASP A 40 12.43 -1.50 14.55
N ARG A 41 11.58 -1.33 15.57
CA ARG A 41 10.72 -0.16 15.72
C ARG A 41 11.51 1.13 15.97
N THR A 42 12.81 1.04 16.23
CA THR A 42 13.70 2.19 16.43
C THR A 42 14.32 2.72 15.14
N GLN A 43 14.19 2.00 14.02
CA GLN A 43 14.82 2.32 12.74
C GLN A 43 13.80 2.43 11.60
N PRO A 44 12.94 3.45 11.59
CA PRO A 44 12.03 3.68 10.48
C PRO A 44 12.79 4.06 9.20
N VAL A 45 12.33 3.56 8.05
CA VAL A 45 12.86 3.97 6.74
C VAL A 45 12.37 5.36 6.34
N PHE A 46 11.17 5.76 6.79
CA PHE A 46 10.66 7.13 6.69
C PHE A 46 9.51 7.35 7.69
N THR A 47 9.03 8.59 7.76
CA THR A 47 7.82 8.96 8.53
C THR A 47 6.72 9.35 7.56
N VAL A 48 5.57 8.67 7.64
CA VAL A 48 4.34 9.14 6.99
C VAL A 48 3.85 10.35 7.77
N ARG A 49 3.62 11.47 7.09
CA ARG A 49 3.20 12.73 7.71
C ARG A 49 1.68 12.76 7.87
N LYS A 50 1.20 13.42 8.92
CA LYS A 50 -0.22 13.72 9.07
C LYS A 50 -0.76 14.45 7.83
N GLY A 51 -1.90 13.99 7.32
CA GLY A 51 -2.55 14.51 6.11
C GLY A 51 -2.02 13.94 4.81
N GLU A 52 -0.91 13.20 4.84
CA GLU A 52 -0.35 12.54 3.67
C GLU A 52 -1.29 11.46 3.15
N SER A 53 -1.36 11.36 1.82
CA SER A 53 -2.16 10.34 1.19
C SER A 53 -1.32 9.14 0.77
N CYS A 54 -1.85 7.95 1.06
CA CYS A 54 -1.21 6.70 0.76
C CYS A 54 -2.17 5.75 0.05
N VAL A 55 -1.60 4.87 -0.78
CA VAL A 55 -2.29 3.77 -1.42
C VAL A 55 -1.86 2.47 -0.74
N PRO A 56 -2.77 1.72 -0.10
CA PRO A 56 -2.46 0.41 0.43
C PRO A 56 -2.20 -0.60 -0.70
N LEU A 57 -1.20 -1.46 -0.52
CA LEU A 57 -0.75 -2.42 -1.53
C LEU A 57 -1.12 -3.86 -1.14
N THR A 58 -0.66 -4.29 0.04
CA THR A 58 -0.85 -5.64 0.57
C THR A 58 -0.81 -5.63 2.10
N ASP A 59 -1.34 -6.67 2.74
CA ASP A 59 -1.24 -6.88 4.17
C ASP A 59 -0.46 -8.14 4.52
N ARG A 60 0.18 -8.11 5.68
CA ARG A 60 0.85 -9.26 6.28
C ARG A 60 0.66 -9.23 7.79
N VAL A 61 0.24 -10.37 8.34
CA VAL A 61 0.25 -10.59 9.78
C VAL A 61 1.66 -11.06 10.17
N ALA A 62 2.29 -10.33 11.10
CA ALA A 62 3.57 -10.68 11.67
C ALA A 62 3.48 -10.64 13.20
N LYS A 63 3.76 -11.76 13.85
CA LYS A 63 3.48 -12.00 15.28
C LYS A 63 1.99 -11.74 15.59
N ILE A 64 1.69 -10.71 16.39
CA ILE A 64 0.34 -10.35 16.84
C ILE A 64 -0.22 -9.11 16.12
N TYR A 65 0.51 -8.56 15.15
CA TYR A 65 0.15 -7.31 14.47
C TYR A 65 -0.15 -7.55 12.99
N ALA A 66 -1.15 -6.85 12.47
CA ALA A 66 -1.40 -6.74 11.04
C ALA A 66 -0.67 -5.50 10.51
N TYR A 67 0.26 -5.72 9.58
CA TYR A 67 0.94 -4.66 8.87
C TYR A 67 0.36 -4.52 7.47
N THR A 68 0.28 -3.30 6.99
CA THR A 68 -0.07 -3.01 5.59
C THR A 68 1.13 -2.32 4.94
N GLU A 69 1.51 -2.77 3.76
CA GLU A 69 2.46 -2.05 2.92
C GLU A 69 1.70 -0.93 2.21
N VAL A 70 2.21 0.30 2.33
CA VAL A 70 1.59 1.49 1.75
C VAL A 70 2.58 2.21 0.86
N HIS A 71 2.09 2.78 -0.24
CA HIS A 71 2.81 3.74 -1.05
C HIS A 71 2.29 5.15 -0.78
N CYS A 72 3.14 6.02 -0.22
CA CYS A 72 2.85 7.42 0.10
C CYS A 72 3.79 8.35 -0.69
N GLU A 73 3.58 9.67 -0.60
CA GLU A 73 4.48 10.66 -1.20
C GLU A 73 5.92 10.57 -0.65
N SER A 74 6.06 10.22 0.63
CA SER A 74 7.32 10.07 1.35
C SER A 74 8.05 8.77 1.05
N GLY A 75 7.39 7.78 0.43
CA GLY A 75 7.98 6.49 0.09
C GLY A 75 7.03 5.30 0.21
N THR A 76 7.58 4.11 0.03
CA THR A 76 6.87 2.83 0.20
C THR A 76 7.42 2.09 1.41
N GLY A 77 6.54 1.60 2.28
CA GLY A 77 6.95 0.84 3.46
C GLY A 77 5.78 0.26 4.26
N TRP A 78 6.12 -0.48 5.30
CA TRP A 78 5.17 -1.18 6.16
C TRP A 78 4.75 -0.34 7.36
N VAL A 79 3.44 -0.27 7.61
CA VAL A 79 2.83 0.53 8.67
C VAL A 79 1.82 -0.28 9.48
N LEU A 80 1.59 0.15 10.72
CA LEU A 80 0.38 -0.20 11.46
C LEU A 80 -0.73 0.75 11.01
N ASP A 81 -1.81 0.22 10.47
CA ASP A 81 -2.76 1.01 9.70
C ASP A 81 -3.91 1.64 10.51
N ASP A 82 -3.84 1.55 11.84
CA ASP A 82 -4.85 2.06 12.78
C ASP A 82 -5.04 3.59 12.69
N ALA A 83 -4.03 4.30 12.17
CA ALA A 83 -3.99 5.76 12.14
C ALA A 83 -4.29 6.35 10.76
N PHE A 84 -5.09 5.67 9.93
CA PHE A 84 -5.55 6.17 8.63
C PHE A 84 -7.08 6.37 8.58
N ASP A 85 -7.51 7.44 7.91
CA ASP A 85 -8.86 7.52 7.32
C ASP A 85 -8.87 6.70 6.02
N LYS A 86 -9.53 5.54 6.03
CA LYS A 86 -9.56 4.58 4.92
C LYS A 86 -10.80 4.83 4.05
N ARG A 87 -10.64 5.48 2.91
CA ARG A 87 -11.74 5.70 1.95
C ARG A 87 -11.63 4.74 0.79
N ARG A 88 -12.72 4.03 0.52
CA ARG A 88 -12.88 3.26 -0.71
C ARG A 88 -13.42 4.17 -1.80
N GLY A 89 -12.75 4.20 -2.95
CA GLY A 89 -13.26 4.84 -4.16
C GLY A 89 -14.64 4.29 -4.49
N LYS A 90 -15.56 5.18 -4.85
CA LYS A 90 -16.92 4.83 -5.27
C LYS A 90 -16.92 4.22 -6.66
#